data_AF-A0A2J8KXF9-F1
#
_entry.id   AF-A0A2J8KXF9-F1
#
_cell.length_a   1.000
_cell.length_b   1.000
_cell.length_c   1.000
_cell.angle_alpha   90.00
_cell.angle_beta   90.00
_cell.angle_gamma   90.00
#
_symmetry.space_group_name_H-M   'P 1'
#
loop_
_entity.id
_entity.type
_entity.pdbx_description
1 polymer ?
#
loop_
_entity_poly.entity_id
_entity_poly.type
_entity_poly.pdbx_seq_one_letter_code
_entity_poly.pdbx_strand_id
1 'polypeptide(L)'
;MAVGNINELPENILLELFTHVPARQLLLNCRLVCSLWRDLIDLVTLWKRKCLREGFITEDWDQPVADWKIFYFLRSLHRNLLHNPCAEEGFEFWSLDVNGGDEWKVEDLSRDQRKEFPNDQVRSQARLRVQVPAVRSAPVVRTRASGDLPARPGDHPAEERCQVE
;
A
#
# COMPACT_ATOMS: atom_id res chain seq x y z
N MET A 1 -38.04 -13.47 -38.23
CA MET A 1 -37.27 -12.56 -39.10
C MET A 1 -35.81 -12.72 -38.74
N ALA A 2 -34.93 -12.91 -39.72
CA ALA A 2 -33.49 -12.97 -39.46
C ALA A 2 -32.98 -11.56 -39.17
N VAL A 3 -32.21 -11.39 -38.08
CA VAL A 3 -31.49 -10.14 -37.81
C VAL A 3 -30.37 -10.05 -38.83
N GLY A 4 -30.50 -9.16 -39.81
CA GLY A 4 -29.53 -9.00 -40.90
C GLY A 4 -28.35 -8.12 -40.51
N ASN A 5 -28.48 -7.35 -39.43
CA ASN A 5 -27.48 -6.41 -38.96
C ASN A 5 -27.40 -6.38 -37.43
N ILE A 6 -26.19 -6.33 -36.88
CA ILE A 6 -25.96 -6.24 -35.42
C ILE A 6 -26.67 -5.03 -34.79
N ASN A 7 -26.79 -3.91 -35.52
CA ASN A 7 -27.42 -2.69 -35.04
C ASN A 7 -28.96 -2.79 -34.93
N GLU A 8 -29.57 -3.86 -35.44
CA GLU A 8 -31.01 -4.14 -35.26
C GLU A 8 -31.29 -4.88 -33.95
N LEU A 9 -30.24 -5.31 -33.23
CA LEU A 9 -30.40 -5.92 -31.91
C LEU A 9 -30.88 -4.89 -30.89
N PRO A 10 -31.66 -5.29 -29.88
CA PRO A 10 -32.03 -4.41 -28.78
C PRO A 10 -30.79 -3.83 -28.10
N GLU A 11 -30.86 -2.56 -27.69
CA GLU A 11 -29.73 -1.86 -27.05
C GLU A 11 -29.17 -2.63 -25.84
N ASN A 12 -30.04 -3.30 -25.08
CA ASN A 12 -29.61 -4.11 -23.94
C ASN A 12 -28.66 -5.25 -24.34
N ILE A 13 -28.88 -5.86 -25.51
CA ILE A 13 -28.02 -6.92 -26.05
C ILE A 13 -26.72 -6.33 -26.55
N LEU A 14 -26.76 -5.17 -27.23
CA LEU A 14 -25.54 -4.47 -27.65
C LEU A 14 -24.67 -4.06 -26.46
N LEU A 15 -25.29 -3.54 -25.39
CA LEU A 15 -24.59 -3.24 -24.13
C LEU A 15 -23.94 -4.49 -23.56
N GLU A 16 -24.66 -5.61 -23.52
CA GLU A 16 -24.10 -6.89 -23.04
C GLU A 16 -22.91 -7.33 -23.87
N LEU A 17 -23.01 -7.29 -25.21
CA LEU A 17 -21.89 -7.58 -26.11
C LEU A 17 -20.68 -6.69 -25.84
N PHE A 18 -20.89 -5.38 -25.66
CA PHE A 18 -19.80 -4.45 -25.34
C PHE A 18 -19.18 -4.72 -23.98
N THR A 19 -19.88 -5.32 -23.01
CA THR A 19 -19.24 -5.68 -21.74
C THR A 19 -18.10 -6.68 -21.91
N HIS A 20 -18.17 -7.54 -22.94
CA HIS A 20 -17.14 -8.54 -23.25
C HIS A 20 -15.96 -7.98 -24.05
N VAL A 21 -16.09 -6.80 -24.66
CA VAL A 21 -15.01 -6.17 -25.41
C VAL A 21 -14.03 -5.47 -24.46
N PRO A 22 -12.70 -5.60 -24.64
CA PRO A 22 -11.71 -4.86 -23.86
C PRO A 22 -11.97 -3.35 -23.88
N ALA A 23 -11.95 -2.72 -22.72
CA ALA A 23 -12.34 -1.30 -22.57
C ALA A 23 -11.53 -0.34 -23.46
N ARG A 24 -10.23 -0.62 -23.67
CA ARG A 24 -9.39 0.17 -24.58
C ARG A 24 -9.90 0.11 -26.02
N GLN A 25 -10.32 -1.07 -26.48
CA GLN A 25 -10.87 -1.25 -27.83
C GLN A 25 -12.23 -0.57 -27.98
N LEU A 26 -13.06 -0.59 -26.94
CA LEU A 26 -14.33 0.14 -26.94
C LEU A 26 -14.10 1.63 -27.23
N LEU A 27 -13.19 2.25 -26.49
CA LEU A 27 -12.96 3.70 -26.59
C LEU A 27 -12.25 4.13 -27.87
N LEU A 28 -11.27 3.35 -28.33
CA LEU A 28 -10.43 3.73 -29.47
C LEU A 28 -11.02 3.31 -30.81
N ASN A 29 -11.71 2.17 -30.88
CA ASN A 29 -12.16 1.57 -32.13
C ASN A 29 -13.69 1.54 -32.23
N CYS A 30 -14.38 0.97 -31.23
CA CYS A 30 -15.83 0.73 -31.32
C CYS A 30 -16.65 2.03 -31.33
N ARG A 31 -16.21 3.07 -30.59
CA ARG A 31 -16.84 4.41 -30.62
C ARG A 31 -16.79 5.10 -31.99
N LEU A 32 -15.91 4.65 -32.88
CA LEU A 32 -15.75 5.21 -34.23
C LEU A 32 -16.59 4.49 -35.28
N VAL A 33 -17.22 3.35 -34.93
CA VAL A 33 -17.98 2.53 -35.88
C VAL A 33 -19.23 3.25 -36.39
N CYS A 34 -20.07 3.75 -35.48
CA CYS A 34 -21.26 4.55 -35.81
C CYS A 34 -21.74 5.34 -34.58
N SER A 35 -22.73 6.22 -34.76
CA SER A 35 -23.32 7.02 -33.67
C SER A 35 -23.97 6.14 -32.60
N LEU A 36 -24.73 5.11 -32.99
CA LEU A 36 -25.37 4.18 -32.05
C LEU A 36 -24.35 3.55 -31.08
N TRP A 37 -23.21 3.07 -31.60
CA TRP A 37 -22.18 2.47 -30.77
C TRP A 37 -21.52 3.50 -29.86
N ARG A 38 -21.26 4.71 -30.37
CA ARG A 38 -20.72 5.80 -29.55
C ARG A 38 -21.65 6.12 -28.38
N ASP A 39 -22.93 6.28 -28.65
CA ASP A 39 -23.93 6.66 -27.64
C ASP A 39 -24.05 5.56 -26.58
N LEU A 40 -24.14 4.30 -26.98
CA LEU A 40 -24.16 3.15 -26.07
C LEU A 40 -22.87 2.99 -25.26
N ILE A 41 -21.70 3.24 -25.86
CA ILE A 41 -20.42 3.19 -25.16
C ILE A 41 -20.26 4.35 -24.19
N ASP A 42 -20.87 5.49 -24.48
CA ASP A 42 -20.82 6.67 -23.62
C ASP A 42 -21.81 6.61 -22.46
N LEU A 43 -22.76 5.67 -22.47
CA LEU A 43 -23.66 5.40 -21.35
C LEU A 43 -22.95 4.88 -20.10
N VAL A 44 -23.33 5.46 -18.95
CA VAL A 44 -22.90 5.01 -17.62
C VAL A 44 -23.23 3.53 -17.36
N THR A 45 -24.38 3.06 -17.87
CA THR A 45 -24.87 1.69 -17.67
C THR A 45 -23.88 0.63 -18.17
N LEU A 46 -23.20 0.87 -19.30
CA LEU A 46 -22.19 -0.05 -19.82
C LEU A 46 -21.04 -0.24 -18.83
N TRP A 47 -20.47 0.87 -18.36
CA TRP A 47 -19.30 0.85 -17.48
C TRP A 47 -19.63 0.33 -16.09
N LYS A 48 -20.83 0.62 -15.57
CA LYS A 48 -21.35 -0.01 -14.34
C LYS A 48 -21.46 -1.53 -14.49
N ARG A 49 -22.05 -2.03 -15.58
CA ARG A 49 -22.13 -3.48 -15.85
C ARG A 49 -20.76 -4.13 -15.96
N LYS A 50 -19.80 -3.47 -16.63
CA LYS A 50 -18.42 -3.95 -16.67
C LYS A 50 -17.79 -4.03 -15.28
N CYS A 51 -18.00 -3.02 -14.43
CA CYS A 51 -17.50 -3.02 -13.05
C CYS A 51 -18.13 -4.14 -12.20
N LEU A 52 -19.44 -4.38 -12.33
CA LEU A 52 -20.13 -5.47 -11.64
C LEU A 52 -19.61 -6.84 -12.06
N ARG A 53 -19.51 -7.07 -13.38
CA ARG A 53 -19.03 -8.34 -13.96
C ARG A 53 -17.60 -8.69 -13.52
N GLU A 54 -16.76 -7.69 -13.31
CA GLU A 54 -15.36 -7.85 -12.92
C GLU A 54 -15.15 -7.75 -11.39
N GLY A 55 -16.23 -7.60 -10.61
CA GLY A 55 -16.18 -7.54 -9.15
C GLY A 55 -15.54 -6.27 -8.58
N PHE A 56 -15.44 -5.19 -9.37
CA PHE A 56 -14.92 -3.91 -8.90
C PHE A 56 -15.88 -3.18 -7.97
N ILE A 57 -17.18 -3.43 -8.14
CA ILE A 57 -18.29 -2.90 -7.33
C ILE A 57 -19.29 -4.04 -7.05
N THR A 58 -20.11 -3.86 -6.02
CA THR A 58 -21.27 -4.70 -5.70
C THR A 58 -22.57 -4.06 -6.19
N GLU A 59 -23.68 -4.80 -6.14
CA GLU A 59 -25.01 -4.27 -6.49
C GLU A 59 -25.42 -3.08 -5.60
N ASP A 60 -25.00 -3.11 -4.34
CA ASP A 60 -25.27 -2.09 -3.32
C ASP A 60 -24.33 -0.86 -3.38
N TRP A 61 -23.63 -0.65 -4.50
CA TRP A 61 -22.72 0.48 -4.64
C TRP A 61 -23.47 1.83 -4.57
N ASP A 62 -23.21 2.60 -3.53
CA ASP A 62 -23.92 3.85 -3.20
C ASP A 62 -23.07 5.12 -3.41
N GLN A 63 -21.77 4.99 -3.65
CA GLN A 63 -20.87 6.13 -3.78
C GLN A 63 -21.00 6.81 -5.15
N PRO A 64 -21.05 8.16 -5.21
CA PRO A 64 -21.10 8.88 -6.47
C PRO A 64 -19.78 8.72 -7.23
N VAL A 65 -19.89 8.48 -8.54
CA VAL A 65 -18.74 8.36 -9.45
C VAL A 65 -18.90 9.40 -10.55
N ALA A 66 -17.93 10.31 -10.65
CA ALA A 66 -17.95 11.40 -11.62
C ALA A 66 -17.83 10.90 -13.07
N ASP A 67 -16.92 9.98 -13.34
CA ASP A 67 -16.75 9.34 -14.64
C ASP A 67 -16.51 7.84 -14.49
N TRP A 68 -17.49 7.05 -14.92
CA TRP A 68 -17.46 5.59 -14.84
C TRP A 68 -16.41 4.94 -15.76
N LYS A 69 -16.00 5.62 -16.84
CA LYS A 69 -14.91 5.16 -17.72
C LYS A 69 -13.60 5.21 -16.95
N ILE A 70 -13.29 6.37 -16.38
CA ILE A 70 -12.07 6.58 -15.59
C ILE A 70 -12.06 5.62 -14.40
N PHE A 71 -13.17 5.54 -13.67
CA PHE A 71 -13.30 4.64 -12.53
C PHE A 71 -13.00 3.18 -12.91
N TYR A 72 -13.58 2.67 -14.00
CA TYR A 72 -13.31 1.32 -14.48
C TYR A 72 -11.83 1.10 -14.78
N PHE A 73 -11.15 2.05 -15.46
CA PHE A 73 -9.73 1.90 -15.77
C PHE A 73 -8.85 1.92 -14.53
N LEU A 74 -9.15 2.79 -13.55
CA LEU A 74 -8.39 2.84 -12.30
C LEU A 74 -8.56 1.54 -11.49
N ARG A 75 -9.78 0.99 -11.43
CA ARG A 75 -10.04 -0.27 -10.73
C ARG A 75 -9.43 -1.48 -11.43
N SER A 76 -9.52 -1.55 -12.76
CA SER A 76 -8.92 -2.65 -13.54
C SER A 76 -7.38 -2.66 -13.51
N LEU A 77 -6.75 -1.52 -13.24
CA LEU A 77 -5.30 -1.40 -13.08
C LEU A 77 -4.85 -1.43 -11.62
N HIS A 78 -5.78 -1.55 -10.67
CA HIS A 78 -5.49 -1.45 -9.25
C HIS A 78 -4.69 -2.66 -8.76
N ARG A 79 -3.40 -2.45 -8.51
CA ARG A 79 -2.47 -3.39 -7.90
C ARG A 79 -1.38 -2.62 -7.16
N ASN A 80 -0.65 -3.30 -6.29
CA ASN A 80 0.57 -2.72 -5.74
C ASN A 80 1.57 -2.49 -6.88
N LEU A 81 2.05 -1.25 -7.01
CA LEU A 81 3.05 -0.87 -8.01
C LEU A 81 4.48 -1.10 -7.50
N LEU A 82 4.65 -1.26 -6.19
CA LEU A 82 5.92 -1.66 -5.59
C LEU A 82 6.10 -3.16 -5.81
N HIS A 83 7.18 -3.50 -6.49
CA HIS A 83 7.66 -4.87 -6.56
C HIS A 83 8.34 -5.26 -5.26
N ASN A 84 8.24 -6.54 -4.90
CA ASN A 84 8.83 -7.11 -3.70
C ASN A 84 8.59 -6.27 -2.41
N PRO A 85 7.32 -5.91 -2.07
CA PRO A 85 7.04 -5.05 -0.91
C PRO A 85 7.27 -5.74 0.44
N CYS A 86 7.34 -7.07 0.46
CA CYS A 86 7.53 -7.85 1.69
C CYS A 86 8.94 -8.46 1.78
N ALA A 87 9.86 -8.14 0.87
CA ALA A 87 11.22 -8.69 0.86
C ALA A 87 11.32 -10.23 0.69
N GLU A 88 10.29 -10.87 0.11
CA GLU A 88 10.29 -12.30 -0.21
C GLU A 88 11.37 -12.65 -1.26
N GLU A 89 11.76 -11.67 -2.08
CA GLU A 89 12.84 -11.77 -3.07
C GLU A 89 14.11 -11.03 -2.60
N GLY A 90 14.33 -10.94 -1.29
CA GLY A 90 15.47 -10.21 -0.74
C GLY A 90 15.34 -8.70 -1.00
N PHE A 91 16.38 -8.10 -1.56
CA PHE A 91 16.41 -6.69 -1.98
C PHE A 91 16.20 -6.49 -3.48
N GLU A 92 15.79 -7.52 -4.22
CA GLU A 92 15.41 -7.35 -5.63
C GLU A 92 14.33 -6.27 -5.76
N PHE A 93 14.43 -5.49 -6.83
CA PHE A 93 13.60 -4.30 -7.11
C PHE A 93 13.75 -3.12 -6.14
N TRP A 94 14.68 -3.20 -5.17
CA TRP A 94 15.03 -2.10 -4.27
C TRP A 94 16.46 -1.63 -4.51
N SER A 95 16.66 -0.31 -4.56
CA SER A 95 17.99 0.31 -4.54
C SER A 95 18.31 0.76 -3.13
N LEU A 96 19.36 0.20 -2.53
CA LEU A 96 19.83 0.62 -1.21
C LEU A 96 20.75 1.83 -1.37
N ASP A 97 20.20 3.04 -1.28
CA ASP A 97 20.96 4.28 -1.43
C ASP A 97 22.11 4.40 -0.40
N VAL A 98 21.87 3.93 0.84
CA VAL A 98 22.86 3.82 1.90
C VAL A 98 22.64 2.51 2.66
N ASN A 99 23.67 1.66 2.71
CA ASN A 99 23.64 0.39 3.43
C ASN A 99 24.78 0.33 4.48
N GLY A 100 24.77 1.27 5.42
CA GLY A 100 25.81 1.37 6.46
C GLY A 100 25.49 0.58 7.74
N GLY A 101 26.45 0.52 8.66
CA GLY A 101 26.27 -0.10 9.98
C GLY A 101 26.07 -1.62 9.89
N ASP A 102 25.03 -2.13 10.56
CA ASP A 102 24.68 -3.56 10.58
C ASP A 102 23.99 -4.06 9.29
N GLU A 103 23.88 -3.18 8.29
CA GLU A 103 23.21 -3.37 7.00
C GLU A 103 21.71 -3.68 7.11
N TRP A 104 20.99 -3.47 6.00
CA TRP A 104 19.64 -3.97 5.87
C TRP A 104 19.65 -5.50 5.78
N LYS A 105 18.77 -6.13 6.55
CA LYS A 105 18.59 -7.58 6.52
C LYS A 105 17.12 -7.93 6.35
N VAL A 106 16.89 -9.01 5.62
CA VAL A 106 15.56 -9.60 5.51
C VAL A 106 15.38 -10.58 6.65
N GLU A 107 14.24 -10.48 7.34
CA GLU A 107 13.89 -11.31 8.47
C GLU A 107 12.50 -11.90 8.30
N ASP A 108 12.35 -13.16 8.71
CA ASP A 108 11.05 -13.81 8.78
C ASP A 108 10.23 -13.27 9.96
N LEU A 109 8.96 -12.98 9.70
CA LEU A 109 8.01 -12.63 10.76
C LEU A 109 7.63 -13.86 11.56
N SER A 110 7.62 -13.73 12.89
CA SER A 110 7.07 -14.74 13.79
C SER A 110 5.56 -14.88 13.62
N ARG A 111 4.97 -15.99 14.08
CA ARG A 111 3.50 -16.20 14.00
C ARG A 111 2.70 -15.10 14.69
N ASP A 112 3.22 -14.52 15.76
CA ASP A 112 2.51 -13.47 16.50
C ASP A 112 2.64 -12.11 15.81
N GLN A 113 3.79 -11.81 15.21
CA GLN A 113 3.97 -10.60 14.41
C GLN A 113 3.12 -10.61 13.13
N ARG A 114 2.92 -11.79 12.50
CA ARG A 114 2.06 -11.90 11.31
C ARG A 114 0.60 -11.54 11.58
N LYS A 115 0.10 -11.80 12.80
CA LYS A 115 -1.29 -11.46 13.19
C LYS A 115 -1.51 -9.95 13.31
N GLU A 116 -0.44 -9.16 13.40
CA GLU A 116 -0.51 -7.70 13.46
C GLU A 116 -0.89 -7.10 12.10
N PHE A 117 -0.71 -7.86 11.00
CA PHE A 117 -1.11 -7.46 9.66
C PHE A 117 -2.51 -8.00 9.32
N PRO A 118 -3.42 -7.16 8.80
CA PRO A 118 -4.72 -7.61 8.30
C PRO A 118 -4.64 -8.54 7.09
N ASN A 119 -3.46 -8.65 6.46
CA ASN A 119 -3.17 -9.52 5.32
C ASN A 119 -2.27 -10.68 5.78
N ASP A 120 -2.77 -11.90 5.63
CA ASP A 120 -2.10 -13.14 6.03
C ASP A 120 -0.94 -13.56 5.10
N GLN A 121 -0.80 -12.90 3.96
CA GLN A 121 0.26 -13.16 2.99
C GLN A 121 1.60 -12.50 3.36
N VAL A 122 1.64 -11.61 4.35
CA VAL A 122 2.88 -10.95 4.80
C VAL A 122 3.68 -11.94 5.67
N ARG A 123 4.85 -12.39 5.19
CA ARG A 123 5.66 -13.43 5.87
C ARG A 123 7.05 -12.98 6.24
N SER A 124 7.65 -12.09 5.47
CA SER A 124 8.95 -11.49 5.75
C SER A 124 8.90 -9.95 5.73
N GLN A 125 9.97 -9.33 6.21
CA GLN A 125 10.15 -7.89 6.23
C GLN A 125 11.65 -7.55 6.14
N ALA A 126 11.98 -6.42 5.52
CA ALA A 126 13.32 -5.83 5.65
C ALA A 126 13.38 -4.96 6.91
N ARG A 127 14.41 -5.15 7.75
CA ARG A 127 14.67 -4.30 8.92
C ARG A 127 16.16 -3.97 9.05
N LEU A 128 16.41 -2.76 9.56
CA LEU A 128 17.70 -2.35 10.10
C LEU A 128 17.74 -2.76 11.57
N ARG A 129 18.66 -3.65 11.95
CA ARG A 129 18.97 -3.85 13.36
C ARG A 129 20.00 -2.81 13.78
N VAL A 130 19.79 -2.17 14.92
CA VAL A 130 20.82 -1.39 15.60
C VAL A 130 21.21 -2.17 16.83
N GLN A 131 22.41 -2.76 16.85
CA GLN A 131 22.95 -3.34 18.08
C GLN A 131 23.26 -2.21 19.08
N VAL A 132 22.39 -2.05 20.08
CA VAL A 132 22.67 -1.19 21.23
C VAL A 132 23.52 -1.99 22.23
N PRO A 133 24.75 -1.55 22.55
CA PRO A 133 25.57 -2.22 23.56
C PRO A 133 24.83 -2.32 24.89
N ALA A 134 24.89 -3.48 25.55
CA ALA A 134 24.27 -3.67 26.85
C ALA A 134 24.93 -2.75 27.90
N VAL A 135 24.18 -1.75 28.39
CA VAL A 135 24.61 -0.95 29.54
C VAL A 135 24.36 -1.77 30.80
N ARG A 136 25.45 -2.24 31.42
CA ARG A 136 25.38 -2.86 32.75
C ARG A 136 25.44 -1.76 33.80
N SER A 137 24.32 -1.50 34.46
CA SER A 137 24.31 -0.69 35.68
C SER A 137 24.98 -1.48 36.81
N ALA A 138 26.20 -1.08 37.20
CA ALA A 138 26.85 -1.62 38.38
C ALA A 138 26.37 -0.85 39.63
N PRO A 139 25.85 -1.53 40.68
CA PRO A 139 25.54 -0.85 41.93
C PRO A 139 26.83 -0.40 42.61
N VAL A 140 26.98 0.91 42.81
CA VAL A 140 28.03 1.45 43.68
C VAL A 140 27.61 1.26 45.12
N VAL A 141 28.14 0.23 45.79
CA VAL A 141 28.00 0.06 47.24
C VAL A 141 28.99 1.01 47.92
N ARG A 142 28.52 2.17 48.40
CA ARG A 142 29.29 2.97 49.36
C ARG A 142 29.15 2.32 50.73
N THR A 143 30.23 1.76 51.26
CA THR A 143 30.32 1.41 52.67
C THR A 143 30.30 2.70 53.49
N ARG A 144 29.17 2.96 54.17
CA ARG A 144 29.14 3.97 55.23
C ARG A 144 29.95 3.45 56.41
N ALA A 145 31.19 3.91 56.55
CA ALA A 145 31.85 3.92 57.84
C ALA A 145 31.28 5.08 58.65
N SER A 146 30.58 4.76 59.74
CA SER A 146 30.13 5.74 60.72
C SER A 146 31.33 6.40 61.40
N GLY A 147 31.28 7.72 61.56
CA GLY A 147 31.98 8.48 62.60
C GLY A 147 33.41 8.92 62.26
N ASP A 148 33.56 10.13 61.73
CA ASP A 148 33.91 11.33 62.53
C ASP A 148 34.23 12.50 61.59
N LEU A 149 33.49 13.61 61.74
CA LEU A 149 33.75 14.90 61.10
C LEU A 149 34.88 15.63 61.85
N PRO A 150 35.60 16.55 61.18
CA PRO A 150 35.15 17.93 61.32
C PRO A 150 35.05 18.72 60.01
N ALA A 151 33.98 19.50 59.98
CA ALA A 151 33.66 20.73 59.26
C ALA A 151 34.69 21.34 58.29
N ARG A 152 34.22 21.71 57.08
CA ARG A 152 33.72 23.07 56.81
C ARG A 152 32.90 23.17 55.50
N PRO A 153 32.01 24.17 55.40
CA PRO A 153 30.93 24.24 54.41
C PRO A 153 31.26 25.09 53.17
N GLY A 154 30.57 24.83 52.06
CA GLY A 154 30.48 25.74 50.92
C GLY A 154 29.98 25.13 49.60
N ASP A 155 28.82 24.47 49.61
CA ASP A 155 27.95 24.25 48.43
C ASP A 155 27.55 25.62 47.82
N HIS A 156 27.28 25.90 46.54
CA HIS A 156 27.17 25.24 45.22
C HIS A 156 26.64 26.38 44.27
N PRO A 157 26.17 26.16 43.01
CA PRO A 157 26.54 25.27 41.90
C PRO A 157 26.60 26.01 40.53
N ALA A 158 26.97 25.33 39.43
CA ALA A 158 26.09 25.12 38.24
C ALA A 158 26.87 24.81 36.94
N GLU A 159 26.61 23.61 36.42
CA GLU A 159 26.32 23.28 35.01
C GLU A 159 27.36 23.59 33.92
N GLU A 160 28.11 22.56 33.56
CA GLU A 160 28.82 22.44 32.29
C GLU A 160 27.84 21.97 31.21
N ARG A 161 27.62 22.83 30.22
CA ARG A 161 26.76 22.59 29.05
C ARG A 161 27.66 22.22 27.87
N CYS A 162 27.71 20.96 27.48
CA CYS A 162 28.24 20.58 26.16
C CYS A 162 27.12 20.69 25.12
N GLN A 163 27.23 21.67 24.23
CA GLN A 163 26.61 21.65 22.92
C GLN A 163 27.73 21.39 21.90
N VAL A 164 27.55 20.39 21.04
CA VAL A 164 28.34 20.22 19.83
C VAL A 164 27.34 20.19 18.67
N GLU A 165 27.57 21.09 17.71
CA GLU A 165 26.88 21.20 16.42
C GLU A 165 27.07 19.96 15.54
#